data_AF-A0AB36GZ47-F1
#
_entry.id   AF-A0AB36GZ47-F1
#
_cell.length_a   1.000
_cell.length_b   1.000
_cell.length_c   1.000
_cell.angle_alpha   90.00
_cell.angle_beta   90.00
_cell.angle_gamma   90.00
#
_symmetry.space_group_name_H-M   'P 1'
#
loop_
_entity.id
_entity.type
_entity.pdbx_description
1 polymer ?
#
loop_
_entity_poly.entity_id
_entity_poly.type
_entity_poly.pdbx_seq_one_letter_code
_entity_poly.pdbx_strand_id
1 'polypeptide(L)'
;MHNTPNTAAEQARDALANLAAGKLDVNIDALMRYAPNSTLSKEAAVLVLFGVLDDEPSASADFDGCPECVGENLDVLLLVRADTLRSHAGQPAFPGGKIDPEDYELARQQGVPVGRIAALREAAEETGLDPAGVEILGELPTLPLAVSDFRVTPVLGWWASPTRVGVVDTNESALIARVPVRDLLNPANRHTAYVKRGRITHKTPAFEVVHSGGDARVEFTVWGFTAIVLDKIFDALTWTVPWDASVLKPAPASG
;
A
#
# COMPACT_ATOMS: atom_id res chain seq x y z
N MET A 1 3.44 30.30 -8.94
CA MET A 1 4.67 29.72 -9.55
C MET A 1 4.36 28.25 -9.72
N HIS A 2 4.30 27.74 -10.95
CA HIS A 2 4.01 26.31 -11.17
C HIS A 2 5.25 25.51 -10.77
N ASN A 3 5.14 24.64 -9.77
CA ASN A 3 6.19 23.66 -9.47
C ASN A 3 6.30 22.72 -10.67
N THR A 4 7.49 22.62 -11.25
CA THR A 4 7.79 21.64 -12.31
C THR A 4 7.56 20.21 -11.77
N PRO A 5 7.04 19.27 -12.57
CA PRO A 5 6.68 17.93 -12.12
C PRO A 5 7.83 17.16 -11.43
N ASN A 6 9.08 17.41 -11.82
CA ASN A 6 10.26 16.82 -11.18
C ASN A 6 10.43 17.24 -9.69
N THR A 7 10.01 18.46 -9.34
CA THR A 7 10.14 19.01 -7.98
C THR A 7 9.15 18.39 -6.99
N ALA A 8 7.91 18.11 -7.42
CA ALA A 8 6.91 17.50 -6.55
C ALA A 8 7.24 16.02 -6.26
N ALA A 9 7.73 15.28 -7.27
CA ALA A 9 8.16 13.90 -7.09
C ALA A 9 9.35 13.78 -6.12
N GLU A 10 10.36 14.65 -6.26
CA GLU A 10 11.49 14.72 -5.33
C GLU A 10 11.04 15.04 -3.91
N GLN A 11 10.13 16.01 -3.73
CA GLN A 11 9.57 16.34 -2.42
C GLN A 11 8.80 15.17 -1.80
N ALA A 12 8.01 14.44 -2.59
CA ALA A 12 7.27 13.27 -2.12
C ALA A 12 8.22 12.15 -1.67
N ARG A 13 9.24 11.84 -2.49
CA ARG A 13 10.30 10.87 -2.15
C ARG A 13 10.98 11.26 -0.83
N ASP A 14 11.40 12.51 -0.69
CA ASP A 14 12.12 12.98 0.50
C ASP A 14 11.23 12.94 1.75
N ALA A 15 9.93 13.23 1.61
CA ALA A 15 8.97 13.10 2.69
C ALA A 15 8.83 11.64 3.14
N LEU A 16 8.70 10.70 2.20
CA LEU A 16 8.66 9.25 2.46
C LEU A 16 9.96 8.75 3.11
N ALA A 17 11.12 9.22 2.66
CA ALA A 17 12.41 8.88 3.25
C ALA A 17 12.53 9.37 4.70
N ASN A 18 12.03 10.58 4.99
CA ASN A 18 11.99 11.10 6.36
C ASN A 18 11.03 10.31 7.26
N LEU A 19 9.88 9.88 6.75
CA LEU A 19 8.97 8.98 7.45
C LEU A 19 9.65 7.65 7.78
N ALA A 20 10.30 7.02 6.80
CA ALA A 20 10.98 5.74 6.97
C ALA A 20 12.17 5.80 7.95
N ALA A 21 12.79 6.98 8.11
CA ALA A 21 13.83 7.23 9.11
C ALA A 21 13.29 7.38 10.56
N GLY A 22 11.99 7.15 10.79
CA GLY A 22 11.36 7.22 12.12
C GLY A 22 11.19 8.65 12.64
N LYS A 23 11.23 9.65 11.76
CA LYS A 23 11.05 11.07 12.14
C LYS A 23 9.58 11.47 12.29
N LEU A 24 8.65 10.55 12.00
CA LEU A 24 7.21 10.75 12.07
C LEU A 24 6.57 9.57 12.80
N ASP A 25 5.78 9.88 13.82
CA ASP A 25 5.16 8.88 14.70
C ASP A 25 3.92 8.28 14.01
N VAL A 26 4.01 7.01 13.62
CA VAL A 26 2.86 6.26 13.13
C VAL A 26 2.14 5.70 14.35
N ASN A 27 1.03 6.32 14.75
CA ASN A 27 0.23 5.82 15.86
C ASN A 27 -0.44 4.48 15.49
N ILE A 28 0.26 3.39 15.77
CA ILE A 28 -0.13 2.00 15.53
C ILE A 28 -1.00 1.41 16.65
N ASP A 29 -1.21 2.14 17.76
CA ASP A 29 -1.97 1.66 18.91
C ASP A 29 -3.44 1.37 18.56
N ALA A 30 -3.99 2.05 17.54
CA ALA A 30 -5.33 1.78 17.03
C ALA A 30 -5.45 0.40 16.36
N LEU A 31 -4.38 -0.10 15.73
CA LEU A 31 -4.30 -1.45 15.15
C LEU A 31 -4.15 -2.51 16.25
N MET A 32 -3.34 -2.21 17.27
CA MET A 32 -3.05 -3.12 18.39
C MET A 32 -4.29 -3.45 19.24
N ARG A 33 -5.28 -2.54 19.31
CA ARG A 33 -6.55 -2.75 20.04
C ARG A 33 -7.41 -3.92 19.52
N TYR A 34 -7.05 -4.50 18.38
CA TYR A 34 -7.78 -5.60 17.77
C TYR A 34 -6.98 -6.91 17.70
N ALA A 35 -5.70 -6.94 18.09
CA ALA A 35 -4.89 -8.15 18.06
C ALA A 35 -5.10 -8.99 19.34
N PRO A 36 -5.50 -10.27 19.25
CA PRO A 36 -5.46 -11.16 20.40
C PRO A 36 -4.00 -11.32 20.89
N ASN A 37 -3.81 -11.58 22.18
CA ASN A 37 -2.54 -12.03 22.72
C ASN A 37 -2.19 -13.40 22.10
N SER A 38 -1.50 -13.38 20.96
CA SER A 38 -0.94 -14.54 20.29
C SER A 38 0.57 -14.53 20.48
N THR A 39 1.16 -15.72 20.69
CA THR A 39 2.58 -16.00 20.47
C THR A 39 2.87 -15.96 18.96
N LEU A 40 2.66 -14.81 18.32
CA LEU A 40 2.73 -14.60 16.87
C LEU A 40 4.06 -15.14 16.31
N SER A 41 4.02 -16.07 15.35
CA SER A 41 5.19 -16.82 14.90
C SER A 41 5.61 -16.58 13.44
N LYS A 42 4.70 -16.08 12.58
CA LYS A 42 5.01 -15.91 11.16
C LYS A 42 5.32 -14.45 10.84
N GLU A 43 6.47 -14.24 10.22
CA GLU A 43 6.91 -12.93 9.73
C GLU A 43 6.59 -12.81 8.24
N ALA A 44 6.16 -11.63 7.83
CA ALA A 44 5.87 -11.27 6.47
C ALA A 44 6.35 -9.84 6.20
N ALA A 45 6.61 -9.52 4.95
CA ALA A 45 6.97 -8.18 4.54
C ALA A 45 6.21 -7.81 3.26
N VAL A 46 5.85 -6.53 3.16
CA VAL A 46 5.16 -5.99 1.99
C VAL A 46 5.87 -4.76 1.47
N LEU A 47 5.91 -4.60 0.15
CA LEU A 47 6.52 -3.45 -0.50
C LEU A 47 5.48 -2.37 -0.74
N VAL A 48 5.61 -1.26 -0.02
CA VAL A 48 4.86 -0.03 -0.27
C VAL A 48 5.68 0.83 -1.24
N LEU A 49 5.51 0.58 -2.53
CA LEU A 49 6.29 1.20 -3.60
C LEU A 49 5.57 2.42 -4.15
N PHE A 50 6.16 3.60 -3.98
CA PHE A 50 5.71 4.84 -4.63
C PHE A 50 6.57 5.15 -5.86
N GLY A 51 5.98 5.81 -6.85
CA GLY A 51 6.69 6.25 -8.05
C GLY A 51 5.98 7.39 -8.77
N VAL A 52 6.35 7.61 -10.03
CA VAL A 52 5.71 8.60 -10.91
C VAL A 52 5.06 7.87 -12.08
N LEU A 53 3.77 8.07 -12.29
CA LEU A 53 2.99 7.47 -13.39
C LEU A 53 3.54 7.91 -14.74
N ASP A 54 3.67 6.93 -15.64
CA ASP A 54 4.24 7.11 -16.98
C ASP A 54 3.16 7.24 -18.08
N ASP A 55 1.90 6.86 -17.79
CA ASP A 55 0.85 6.68 -18.81
C ASP A 55 -0.33 7.67 -18.69
N GLU A 56 -1.10 7.64 -17.59
CA GLU A 56 -2.24 8.55 -17.36
C GLU A 56 -2.15 9.24 -15.99
N PRO A 57 -2.37 10.57 -15.91
CA PRO A 57 -2.41 11.29 -14.63
C PRO A 57 -3.65 10.91 -13.82
N SER A 58 -3.66 11.28 -12.54
CA SER A 58 -4.80 11.10 -11.63
C SER A 58 -6.14 11.56 -12.22
N ALA A 59 -7.20 10.75 -12.05
CA ALA A 59 -8.57 11.16 -12.37
C ALA A 59 -9.07 12.34 -11.49
N SER A 60 -8.38 12.58 -10.39
CA SER A 60 -8.54 13.71 -9.47
C SER A 60 -7.48 14.80 -9.69
N ALA A 61 -6.91 14.94 -10.89
CA ALA A 61 -5.93 16.00 -11.19
C ALA A 61 -6.45 17.40 -10.83
N ASP A 62 -7.73 17.66 -11.11
CA ASP A 62 -8.43 18.92 -10.82
C ASP A 62 -8.89 19.07 -9.35
N PHE A 63 -8.56 18.12 -8.47
CA PHE A 63 -8.85 18.24 -7.05
C PHE A 63 -7.87 19.22 -6.38
N ASP A 64 -8.28 20.49 -6.32
CA ASP A 64 -7.53 21.62 -5.73
C ASP A 64 -7.23 21.47 -4.23
N GLY A 65 -7.82 20.49 -3.55
CA GLY A 65 -7.61 20.26 -2.11
C GLY A 65 -6.34 19.47 -1.77
N CYS A 66 -5.66 18.88 -2.76
CA CYS A 66 -4.49 18.03 -2.52
C CYS A 66 -3.26 18.86 -2.14
N PRO A 67 -2.44 18.44 -1.15
CA PRO A 67 -1.20 19.14 -0.81
C PRO A 67 -0.24 19.26 -2.00
N GLU A 68 0.43 20.42 -2.13
CA GLU A 68 1.28 20.73 -3.29
C GLU A 68 2.41 19.72 -3.52
N CYS A 69 2.91 19.08 -2.46
CA CYS A 69 3.96 18.06 -2.54
C CYS A 69 3.46 16.72 -3.09
N VAL A 70 2.14 16.54 -3.26
CA VAL A 70 1.54 15.37 -3.92
C VAL A 70 1.28 15.74 -5.37
N GLY A 71 2.23 15.42 -6.24
CA GLY A 71 2.09 15.60 -7.68
C GLY A 71 0.91 14.80 -8.26
N GLU A 72 0.36 15.26 -9.38
CA GLU A 72 -0.73 14.58 -10.12
C GLU A 72 -0.40 13.15 -10.58
N ASN A 73 0.89 12.87 -10.67
CA ASN A 73 1.42 11.61 -11.19
C ASN A 73 2.03 10.75 -10.09
N LEU A 74 2.01 11.17 -8.82
CA LEU A 74 2.50 10.34 -7.72
C LEU A 74 1.56 9.13 -7.59
N ASP A 75 2.11 7.92 -7.59
CA ASP A 75 1.34 6.68 -7.42
C ASP A 75 1.86 5.77 -6.32
N VAL A 76 1.09 4.72 -6.06
CA VAL A 76 1.49 3.56 -5.27
C VAL A 76 1.16 2.28 -6.03
N LEU A 77 2.07 1.31 -6.04
CA LEU A 77 1.86 0.00 -6.63
C LEU A 77 1.00 -0.88 -5.72
N LEU A 78 -0.07 -1.43 -6.28
CA LEU A 78 -0.96 -2.40 -5.64
C LEU A 78 -1.19 -3.59 -6.58
N LEU A 79 -1.60 -4.71 -5.99
CA LEU A 79 -2.19 -5.83 -6.70
C LEU A 79 -3.59 -6.12 -6.16
N VAL A 80 -4.44 -6.73 -6.98
CA VAL A 80 -5.72 -7.29 -6.57
C VAL A 80 -5.63 -8.80 -6.69
N ARG A 81 -5.86 -9.50 -5.58
CA ARG A 81 -5.80 -10.95 -5.52
C ARG A 81 -6.87 -11.60 -6.38
N ALA A 82 -6.58 -12.76 -6.96
CA ALA A 82 -7.53 -13.50 -7.79
C ALA A 82 -8.80 -13.89 -7.00
N ASP A 83 -9.96 -13.78 -7.66
CA ASP A 83 -11.27 -14.08 -7.05
C ASP A 83 -11.44 -15.56 -6.68
N THR A 84 -10.62 -16.44 -7.27
CA THR A 84 -10.65 -17.89 -7.08
C THR A 84 -9.99 -18.35 -5.77
N LEU A 85 -9.28 -17.45 -5.06
CA LEU A 85 -8.57 -17.79 -3.84
C LEU A 85 -9.52 -18.08 -2.68
N ARG A 86 -9.16 -19.05 -1.84
CA ARG A 86 -9.95 -19.44 -0.66
C ARG A 86 -10.00 -18.38 0.44
N SER A 87 -9.06 -17.44 0.40
CA SER A 87 -8.91 -16.37 1.39
C SER A 87 -8.46 -15.10 0.68
N HIS A 88 -9.01 -13.97 1.09
CA HIS A 88 -8.65 -12.64 0.56
C HIS A 88 -8.88 -12.47 -0.96
N ALA A 89 -9.79 -13.26 -1.54
CA ALA A 89 -10.22 -13.12 -2.92
C ALA A 89 -10.66 -11.68 -3.23
N GLY A 90 -10.18 -11.14 -4.36
CA GLY A 90 -10.51 -9.80 -4.82
C GLY A 90 -10.01 -8.65 -3.93
N GLN A 91 -9.22 -8.93 -2.88
CA GLN A 91 -8.74 -7.88 -1.97
C GLN A 91 -7.48 -7.20 -2.54
N PRO A 92 -7.45 -5.85 -2.58
CA PRO A 92 -6.24 -5.12 -2.92
C PRO A 92 -5.18 -5.21 -1.81
N ALA A 93 -3.95 -5.45 -2.21
CA ALA A 93 -2.79 -5.57 -1.33
C ALA A 93 -1.57 -4.87 -1.92
N PHE A 94 -0.63 -4.56 -1.06
CA PHE A 94 0.75 -4.36 -1.51
C PHE A 94 1.34 -5.69 -1.96
N PRO A 95 2.23 -5.71 -2.95
CA PRO A 95 3.02 -6.90 -3.25
C PRO A 95 3.83 -7.31 -2.01
N GLY A 96 3.89 -8.60 -1.73
CA GLY A 96 4.52 -9.08 -0.51
C GLY A 96 3.96 -10.39 0.03
N GLY A 97 4.73 -10.98 0.92
CA GLY A 97 4.46 -12.32 1.39
C GLY A 97 5.27 -12.70 2.62
N LYS A 98 5.35 -14.00 2.84
CA LYS A 98 5.99 -14.57 4.01
C LYS A 98 7.51 -14.42 3.88
N ILE A 99 8.18 -14.16 5.00
CA ILE A 99 9.64 -14.22 5.06
C ILE A 99 10.06 -15.69 5.08
N ASP A 100 10.92 -16.06 4.13
CA ASP A 100 11.44 -17.41 4.00
C ASP A 100 12.85 -17.54 4.59
N PRO A 101 13.28 -18.76 4.98
CA PRO A 101 14.59 -18.97 5.60
C PRO A 101 15.77 -18.41 4.77
N GLU A 102 15.67 -18.49 3.45
CA GLU A 102 16.66 -17.99 2.49
C GLU A 102 16.78 -16.46 2.54
N ASP A 103 15.69 -15.75 2.85
CA ASP A 103 15.71 -14.28 2.97
C ASP A 103 16.62 -13.85 4.12
N TYR A 104 16.65 -14.60 5.23
CA TYR A 104 17.53 -14.29 6.36
C TYR A 104 19.02 -14.47 6.03
N GLU A 105 19.34 -15.49 5.23
CA GLU A 105 20.70 -15.73 4.79
C GLU A 105 21.18 -14.57 3.90
N LEU A 106 20.36 -14.21 2.92
CA LEU A 106 20.67 -13.12 2.00
C LEU A 106 20.73 -11.76 2.72
N ALA A 107 19.80 -11.50 3.64
CA ALA A 107 19.79 -10.30 4.47
C ALA A 107 21.07 -10.15 5.29
N ARG A 108 21.58 -11.25 5.87
CA ARG A 108 22.85 -11.26 6.61
C ARG A 108 24.04 -10.96 5.70
N GLN A 109 24.07 -11.57 4.52
CA GLN A 109 25.14 -11.35 3.55
C GLN A 109 25.19 -9.89 3.07
N GLN A 110 24.02 -9.28 2.88
CA GLN A 110 23.89 -7.89 2.42
C GLN A 110 23.96 -6.86 3.56
N GLY A 111 23.86 -7.29 4.82
CA GLY A 111 23.86 -6.40 5.97
C GLY A 111 22.60 -5.52 6.06
N VAL A 112 21.45 -6.03 5.60
CA VAL A 112 20.16 -5.31 5.57
C VAL A 112 19.09 -6.05 6.36
N PRO A 113 18.02 -5.37 6.80
CA PRO A 113 16.86 -6.04 7.37
C PRO A 113 16.22 -7.07 6.43
N VAL A 114 15.78 -8.20 6.99
CA VAL A 114 15.20 -9.31 6.22
C VAL A 114 13.90 -8.93 5.51
N GLY A 115 13.12 -8.01 6.07
CA GLY A 115 11.88 -7.55 5.46
C GLY A 115 12.12 -6.95 4.06
N ARG A 116 13.23 -6.24 3.87
CA ARG A 116 13.59 -5.66 2.56
C ARG A 116 13.84 -6.72 1.48
N ILE A 117 14.47 -7.83 1.88
CA ILE A 117 14.73 -8.95 0.95
C ILE A 117 13.42 -9.60 0.54
N ALA A 118 12.60 -9.99 1.53
CA ALA A 118 11.32 -10.64 1.28
C ALA A 118 10.37 -9.76 0.45
N ALA A 119 10.21 -8.48 0.82
CA ALA A 119 9.33 -7.56 0.11
C ALA A 119 9.72 -7.38 -1.36
N LEU A 120 11.01 -7.26 -1.68
CA LEU A 120 11.49 -7.14 -3.06
C LEU A 120 11.34 -8.44 -3.85
N ARG A 121 11.65 -9.59 -3.23
CA ARG A 121 11.49 -10.91 -3.85
C ARG A 121 10.03 -11.14 -4.24
N GLU A 122 9.13 -11.00 -3.28
CA GLU A 122 7.69 -11.20 -3.48
C GLU A 122 7.13 -10.22 -4.51
N ALA A 123 7.54 -8.94 -4.47
CA ALA A 123 7.12 -7.98 -5.48
C ALA A 123 7.57 -8.37 -6.91
N ALA A 124 8.78 -8.91 -7.06
CA ALA A 124 9.25 -9.42 -8.34
C ALA A 124 8.46 -10.66 -8.79
N GLU A 125 8.19 -11.59 -7.88
CA GLU A 125 7.44 -12.83 -8.15
C GLU A 125 5.98 -12.54 -8.52
N GLU A 126 5.30 -11.63 -7.84
CA GLU A 126 3.87 -11.34 -8.05
C GLU A 126 3.61 -10.40 -9.23
N THR A 127 4.55 -9.47 -9.51
CA THR A 127 4.30 -8.35 -10.45
C THR A 127 5.27 -8.27 -11.62
N GLY A 128 6.37 -9.03 -11.61
CA GLY A 128 7.44 -8.95 -12.60
C GLY A 128 8.31 -7.70 -12.47
N LEU A 129 8.17 -6.95 -11.37
CA LEU A 129 9.00 -5.82 -11.01
C LEU A 129 10.49 -6.20 -11.02
N ASP A 130 11.34 -5.35 -11.60
CA ASP A 130 12.79 -5.48 -11.46
C ASP A 130 13.25 -4.81 -10.14
N PRO A 131 13.75 -5.57 -9.15
CA PRO A 131 14.22 -5.01 -7.89
C PRO A 131 15.35 -3.99 -8.05
N ALA A 132 16.14 -4.04 -9.14
CA ALA A 132 17.22 -3.11 -9.38
C ALA A 132 16.73 -1.66 -9.62
N GLY A 133 15.47 -1.49 -10.03
CA GLY A 133 14.83 -0.19 -10.21
C GLY A 133 14.23 0.41 -8.94
N VAL A 134 14.30 -0.30 -7.81
CA VAL A 134 13.69 0.12 -6.53
C VAL A 134 14.74 0.64 -5.57
N GLU A 135 14.56 1.87 -5.12
CA GLU A 135 15.29 2.44 -4.00
C GLU A 135 14.53 2.17 -2.70
N ILE A 136 15.14 1.41 -1.77
CA ILE A 136 14.53 1.20 -0.45
C ILE A 136 14.80 2.41 0.45
N LEU A 137 13.72 3.09 0.83
CA LEU A 137 13.76 4.26 1.71
C LEU A 137 13.87 3.87 3.19
N GLY A 138 13.27 2.75 3.57
CA GLY A 138 13.37 2.17 4.91
C GLY A 138 12.18 1.28 5.27
N GLU A 139 12.02 0.97 6.56
CA GLU A 139 10.95 0.11 7.07
C GLU A 139 10.05 0.90 8.01
N LEU A 140 8.74 0.71 7.89
CA LEU A 140 7.76 1.17 8.88
C LEU A 140 7.67 0.18 10.05
N PRO A 141 7.15 0.60 11.21
CA PRO A 141 6.94 -0.30 12.34
C PRO A 141 6.16 -1.56 11.94
N THR A 142 6.63 -2.72 12.37
CA THR A 142 5.96 -4.00 12.13
C THR A 142 4.58 -4.03 12.79
N LEU A 143 3.57 -4.41 12.00
CA LEU A 143 2.16 -4.41 12.39
C LEU A 143 1.67 -5.84 12.58
N PRO A 144 1.11 -6.21 13.75
CA PRO A 144 0.44 -7.49 13.89
C PRO A 144 -0.92 -7.44 13.19
N LEU A 145 -1.21 -8.47 12.39
CA LEU A 145 -2.51 -8.61 11.75
C LEU A 145 -3.47 -9.31 12.71
N ALA A 146 -4.50 -8.60 13.19
CA ALA A 146 -5.50 -9.17 14.10
C ALA A 146 -6.23 -10.41 13.57
N VAL A 147 -6.31 -10.55 12.24
CA VAL A 147 -7.10 -11.59 11.56
C VAL A 147 -6.25 -12.76 11.05
N SER A 148 -4.92 -12.70 11.16
CA SER A 148 -3.99 -13.73 10.69
C SER A 148 -2.82 -13.90 11.67
N ASP A 149 -2.17 -15.07 11.75
CA ASP A 149 -1.03 -15.30 12.66
C ASP A 149 0.30 -14.65 12.17
N PHE A 150 0.20 -13.49 11.51
CA PHE A 150 1.31 -12.78 10.88
C PHE A 150 1.64 -11.45 11.55
N ARG A 151 2.94 -11.15 11.58
CA ARG A 151 3.51 -9.82 11.78
C ARG A 151 4.03 -9.33 10.43
N VAL A 152 3.49 -8.20 9.96
CA VAL A 152 3.82 -7.66 8.64
C VAL A 152 4.68 -6.41 8.80
N THR A 153 5.85 -6.40 8.16
CA THR A 153 6.73 -5.23 8.07
C THR A 153 6.50 -4.52 6.73
N PRO A 154 5.93 -3.31 6.71
CA PRO A 154 5.86 -2.52 5.48
C PRO A 154 7.23 -1.92 5.16
N VAL A 155 7.72 -2.19 3.96
CA VAL A 155 8.98 -1.66 3.42
C VAL A 155 8.64 -0.53 2.47
N LEU A 156 9.08 0.70 2.76
CA LEU A 156 8.88 1.84 1.89
C LEU A 156 9.94 1.84 0.78
N GLY A 157 9.47 1.86 -0.47
CA GLY A 157 10.30 1.94 -1.66
C GLY A 157 9.94 3.15 -2.52
N TRP A 158 10.92 3.64 -3.26
CA TRP A 158 10.77 4.58 -4.35
C TRP A 158 11.16 3.93 -5.66
N TRP A 159 10.31 4.04 -6.68
CA TRP A 159 10.55 3.44 -7.98
C TRP A 159 11.44 4.36 -8.84
N ALA A 160 12.74 4.30 -8.57
CA ALA A 160 13.75 5.15 -9.20
C ALA A 160 13.94 4.86 -10.69
N SER A 161 13.68 3.63 -11.13
CA SER A 161 13.69 3.24 -12.54
C SER A 161 12.52 2.30 -12.83
N PRO A 162 11.35 2.85 -13.22
CA PRO A 162 10.16 2.08 -13.53
C PRO A 162 10.39 0.98 -14.58
N THR A 163 9.87 -0.21 -14.31
CA THR A 163 9.78 -1.31 -15.28
C THR A 163 8.33 -1.65 -15.55
N ARG A 164 8.06 -2.29 -16.69
CA ARG A 164 6.74 -2.84 -16.94
C ARG A 164 6.42 -3.89 -15.88
N VAL A 165 5.27 -3.75 -15.23
CA VAL A 165 4.71 -4.72 -14.31
C VAL A 165 3.39 -5.27 -14.86
N GLY A 166 3.01 -6.44 -14.40
CA GLY A 166 1.77 -7.11 -14.79
C GLY A 166 1.55 -8.36 -13.98
N VAL A 167 0.39 -9.00 -14.17
CA VAL A 167 0.08 -10.25 -13.49
C VAL A 167 1.05 -11.33 -13.95
N VAL A 168 1.83 -11.89 -13.02
CA VAL A 168 2.75 -13.01 -13.30
C VAL A 168 1.99 -14.34 -13.24
N ASP A 169 1.22 -14.57 -12.18
CA ASP A 169 0.32 -15.73 -12.05
C ASP A 169 -1.14 -15.29 -11.83
N THR A 170 -1.99 -15.63 -12.81
CA THR A 170 -3.43 -15.34 -12.77
C THR A 170 -4.20 -16.11 -11.71
N ASN A 171 -3.61 -17.18 -11.15
CA ASN A 171 -4.20 -17.90 -10.02
C ASN A 171 -4.03 -17.15 -8.70
N GLU A 172 -3.08 -16.22 -8.63
CA GLU A 172 -2.77 -15.46 -7.43
C GLU A 172 -3.29 -14.02 -7.51
N SER A 173 -3.15 -13.38 -8.67
CA SER A 173 -3.54 -11.99 -8.90
C SER A 173 -4.44 -11.83 -10.12
N ALA A 174 -5.46 -10.98 -10.00
CA ALA A 174 -6.35 -10.59 -11.09
C ALA A 174 -5.92 -9.27 -11.76
N LEU A 175 -5.22 -8.40 -11.02
CA LEU A 175 -4.83 -7.07 -11.50
C LEU A 175 -3.54 -6.62 -10.79
N ILE A 176 -2.64 -5.98 -11.53
CA ILE A 176 -1.59 -5.11 -10.99
C ILE A 176 -1.96 -3.68 -11.36
N ALA A 177 -2.01 -2.79 -10.37
CA ALA A 177 -2.45 -1.41 -10.55
C ALA A 177 -1.45 -0.43 -9.93
N ARG A 178 -1.04 0.56 -10.71
CA ARG A 178 -0.40 1.77 -10.20
C ARG A 178 -1.51 2.78 -9.92
N VAL A 179 -1.74 3.09 -8.65
CA VAL A 179 -2.88 3.90 -8.22
C VAL A 179 -2.42 5.32 -7.89
N PRO A 180 -2.96 6.36 -8.54
CA PRO A 180 -2.61 7.74 -8.22
C PRO A 180 -2.94 8.09 -6.77
N VAL A 181 -1.97 8.63 -6.03
CA VAL A 181 -2.14 9.03 -4.61
C VAL A 181 -3.22 10.11 -4.47
N ARG A 182 -3.33 11.02 -5.45
CA ARG A 182 -4.39 12.03 -5.46
C ARG A 182 -5.81 11.43 -5.49
N ASP A 183 -6.00 10.31 -6.19
CA ASP A 183 -7.30 9.63 -6.21
C ASP A 183 -7.64 9.05 -4.85
N LEU A 184 -6.64 8.54 -4.13
CA LEU A 184 -6.80 8.03 -2.76
C LEU A 184 -7.05 9.17 -1.75
N LEU A 185 -6.45 10.33 -1.95
CA LEU A 185 -6.64 11.48 -1.06
C LEU A 185 -7.98 12.17 -1.29
N ASN A 186 -8.54 12.12 -2.50
CA ASN A 186 -9.81 12.76 -2.82
C ASN A 186 -10.95 12.29 -1.87
N PRO A 187 -11.58 13.19 -1.09
CA PRO A 187 -12.62 12.83 -0.13
C PRO A 187 -13.82 12.11 -0.75
N ALA A 188 -14.11 12.33 -2.03
CA ALA A 188 -15.19 11.64 -2.76
C ALA A 188 -14.93 10.12 -2.90
N ASN A 189 -13.66 9.72 -2.88
CA ASN A 189 -13.23 8.33 -2.99
C ASN A 189 -12.99 7.70 -1.62
N ARG A 190 -13.12 8.46 -0.52
CA ARG A 190 -12.86 7.96 0.84
C ARG A 190 -14.14 7.65 1.59
N HIS A 191 -14.13 6.56 2.33
CA HIS A 191 -15.19 6.21 3.27
C HIS A 191 -14.65 5.31 4.38
N THR A 192 -15.49 5.02 5.38
CA THR A 192 -15.16 4.05 6.41
C THR A 192 -15.77 2.69 6.04
N ALA A 193 -14.93 1.71 5.73
CA ALA A 193 -15.37 0.33 5.57
C ALA A 193 -15.60 -0.34 6.93
N TYR A 194 -16.61 -1.20 7.04
CA TYR A 194 -16.85 -2.00 8.24
C TYR A 194 -17.04 -3.49 7.97
N VAL A 195 -16.55 -4.31 8.91
CA VAL A 195 -16.80 -5.76 8.96
C VAL A 195 -17.37 -6.11 10.33
N LYS A 196 -18.49 -6.86 10.34
CA LYS A 196 -19.09 -7.39 11.58
C LYS A 196 -18.58 -8.82 11.81
N ARG A 197 -17.93 -9.05 12.95
CA ARG A 197 -17.53 -10.39 13.42
C ARG A 197 -18.16 -10.65 14.79
N GLY A 198 -19.24 -11.43 14.78
CA GLY A 198 -20.06 -11.64 15.99
C GLY A 198 -20.63 -10.32 16.51
N ARG A 199 -20.28 -9.94 17.73
CA ARG A 199 -20.72 -8.68 18.37
C ARG A 199 -19.79 -7.50 18.09
N ILE A 200 -18.63 -7.73 17.48
CA ILE A 200 -17.62 -6.70 17.25
C ILE A 200 -17.77 -6.16 15.82
N THR A 201 -17.78 -4.85 15.68
CA THR A 201 -17.69 -4.17 14.38
C THR A 201 -16.29 -3.57 14.26
N HIS A 202 -15.51 -4.08 13.31
CA HIS A 202 -14.24 -3.49 12.93
C HIS A 202 -14.49 -2.43 11.86
N LYS A 203 -13.80 -1.29 11.97
CA LYS A 203 -13.87 -0.17 11.02
C LYS A 203 -12.49 0.20 10.56
N THR A 204 -12.33 0.47 9.28
CA THR A 204 -11.07 0.92 8.68
C THR A 204 -11.35 2.03 7.67
N PRO A 205 -10.37 2.88 7.36
CA PRO A 205 -10.40 3.67 6.13
C PRO A 205 -10.60 2.75 4.92
N ALA A 206 -11.20 3.28 3.87
CA ALA A 206 -11.30 2.66 2.58
C ALA A 206 -11.27 3.70 1.47
N PHE A 207 -10.75 3.28 0.32
CA PHE A 207 -10.54 4.10 -0.86
C PHE A 207 -11.18 3.41 -2.07
N GLU A 208 -12.10 4.09 -2.74
CA GLU A 208 -12.62 3.65 -4.03
C GLU A 208 -11.60 4.00 -5.11
N VAL A 209 -11.21 3.01 -5.90
CA VAL A 209 -10.23 3.18 -6.97
C VAL A 209 -10.90 2.83 -8.28
N VAL A 210 -10.74 3.73 -9.24
CA VAL A 210 -11.05 3.49 -10.65
C VAL A 210 -9.71 3.40 -11.36
N HIS A 211 -9.36 2.22 -11.85
CA HIS A 211 -8.14 1.98 -12.61
C HIS A 211 -8.48 1.80 -14.09
N SER A 212 -7.88 2.65 -14.92
CA SER A 212 -7.92 2.52 -16.38
C SER A 212 -6.64 1.83 -16.82
N GLY A 213 -6.73 0.61 -17.36
CA GLY A 213 -5.59 -0.14 -17.87
C GLY A 213 -5.98 -0.90 -19.13
N GLY A 214 -5.39 -0.53 -20.28
CA GLY A 214 -5.82 -1.05 -21.59
C GLY A 214 -7.23 -0.59 -21.98
N ASP A 215 -8.05 -1.50 -22.53
CA ASP A 215 -9.40 -1.19 -23.04
C ASP A 215 -10.52 -1.24 -21.97
N ALA A 216 -10.18 -1.51 -20.70
CA ALA A 216 -11.17 -1.75 -19.64
C ALA A 216 -10.93 -0.86 -18.41
N ARG A 217 -12.04 -0.29 -17.92
CA ARG A 217 -12.12 0.39 -16.63
C ARG A 217 -12.45 -0.64 -15.55
N VAL A 218 -11.59 -0.76 -14.55
CA VAL A 218 -11.77 -1.66 -13.41
C VAL A 218 -11.97 -0.82 -12.15
N GLU A 219 -12.95 -1.19 -11.34
CA GLU A 219 -13.21 -0.54 -10.06
C GLU A 219 -12.96 -1.53 -8.92
N PHE A 220 -12.24 -1.08 -7.90
CA PHE A 220 -11.99 -1.87 -6.69
C PHE A 220 -11.88 -0.95 -5.48
N THR A 221 -12.15 -1.50 -4.30
CA THR A 221 -12.02 -0.75 -3.05
C THR A 221 -10.77 -1.23 -2.30
N VAL A 222 -9.84 -0.33 -2.01
CA VAL A 222 -8.73 -0.59 -1.08
C VAL A 222 -9.27 -0.45 0.35
N TRP A 223 -9.17 -1.49 1.16
CA TRP A 223 -9.68 -1.51 2.54
C TRP A 223 -8.79 -2.38 3.44
N GLY A 224 -9.14 -2.49 4.73
CA GLY A 224 -8.43 -3.39 5.65
C GLY A 224 -6.99 -2.94 5.92
N PHE A 225 -6.07 -3.90 6.01
CA PHE A 225 -4.66 -3.63 6.34
C PHE A 225 -4.01 -2.64 5.37
N THR A 226 -4.16 -2.88 4.07
CA THR A 226 -3.62 -2.03 3.00
C THR A 226 -4.06 -0.58 3.17
N ALA A 227 -5.36 -0.36 3.36
CA ALA A 227 -5.89 0.98 3.55
C ALA A 227 -5.43 1.65 4.85
N ILE A 228 -5.26 0.88 5.93
CA ILE A 228 -4.74 1.43 7.20
C ILE A 228 -3.30 1.90 7.03
N VAL A 229 -2.44 1.12 6.37
CA VAL A 229 -1.05 1.51 6.12
C VAL A 229 -1.00 2.79 5.27
N LEU A 230 -1.76 2.86 4.17
CA LEU A 230 -1.84 4.06 3.33
C LEU A 230 -2.35 5.28 4.10
N ASP A 231 -3.47 5.15 4.81
CA ASP A 231 -4.05 6.22 5.64
C ASP A 231 -3.04 6.77 6.66
N LYS A 232 -2.29 5.88 7.31
CA LYS A 232 -1.30 6.25 8.31
C LYS A 232 -0.06 6.91 7.71
N ILE A 233 0.38 6.46 6.54
CA ILE A 233 1.42 7.15 5.77
C ILE A 233 0.95 8.55 5.39
N PHE A 234 -0.26 8.68 4.85
CA PHE A 234 -0.82 9.96 4.43
C PHE A 234 -1.01 10.93 5.60
N ASP A 235 -1.49 10.45 6.75
CA ASP A 235 -1.59 11.26 7.97
C ASP A 235 -0.21 11.75 8.44
N ALA A 236 0.76 10.83 8.53
CA ALA A 236 2.10 11.13 9.01
C ALA A 236 2.84 12.13 8.11
N LEU A 237 2.63 12.04 6.80
CA LEU A 237 3.18 12.98 5.81
C LEU A 237 2.39 14.28 5.70
N THR A 238 1.32 14.45 6.47
CA THR A 238 0.37 15.57 6.36
C THR A 238 -0.27 15.71 4.97
N TRP A 239 -0.40 14.58 4.27
CA TRP A 239 -1.05 14.49 2.97
C TRP A 239 -2.57 14.35 3.06
N THR A 240 -3.06 13.79 4.17
CA THR A 240 -4.50 13.59 4.40
C THR A 240 -5.25 14.92 4.35
N VAL A 241 -6.22 14.98 3.44
CA VAL A 241 -7.23 16.05 3.37
C VAL A 241 -8.48 15.64 4.17
N PRO A 242 -9.26 16.60 4.71
CA PRO A 242 -10.49 16.28 5.45
C PRO A 242 -11.48 15.46 4.62
N TRP A 243 -11.99 14.37 5.19
CA TRP A 243 -12.98 13.49 4.56
C TRP A 243 -14.03 13.03 5.59
N ASP A 244 -15.21 12.63 5.11
CA ASP A 244 -16.33 12.26 5.98
C ASP A 244 -16.22 10.81 6.48
N ALA A 245 -15.61 10.63 7.65
CA ALA A 245 -15.48 9.32 8.30
C ALA A 245 -16.82 8.72 8.77
N SER A 246 -17.92 9.48 8.76
CA SER A 246 -19.26 8.99 9.10
C SER A 246 -19.94 8.23 7.96
N VAL A 247 -19.44 8.36 6.73
CA VAL A 247 -19.87 7.55 5.59
C VAL A 247 -19.40 6.11 5.80
N LEU A 248 -20.33 5.24 6.18
CA LEU A 248 -20.07 3.83 6.45
C LEU A 248 -20.55 2.97 5.28
N LYS A 249 -19.66 2.12 4.76
CA LYS A 249 -20.01 1.05 3.80
C LYS A 249 -19.55 -0.31 4.31
N PRO A 250 -20.26 -1.40 4.02
CA PRO A 250 -19.73 -2.74 4.30
C PRO A 250 -18.44 -2.95 3.50
N ALA A 251 -17.44 -3.62 4.09
CA ALA A 251 -16.26 -4.00 3.34
C ALA A 251 -16.64 -4.90 2.14
N PRO A 252 -15.95 -4.77 0.99
CA PRO A 252 -16.14 -5.66 -0.16
C PRO A 252 -16.03 -7.13 0.26
N ALA A 253 -16.79 -8.00 -0.43
CA ALA A 253 -17.05 -9.39 -0.09
C ALA A 253 -15.88 -10.05 0.65
N SER A 254 -15.97 -10.03 1.97
CA SER A 254 -15.19 -10.90 2.84
C SER A 254 -15.91 -12.24 2.80
N GLY A 255 -15.63 -13.04 1.77
CA GLY A 255 -16.09 -14.43 1.73
C GLY A 255 -15.72 -15.17 3.01
#